data_AF-A0A358QTX2-F1
#
_entry.id   AF-A0A358QTX2-F1
#
_cell.length_a   1.000
_cell.length_b   1.000
_cell.length_c   1.000
_cell.angle_alpha   90.00
_cell.angle_beta   90.00
_cell.angle_gamma   90.00
#
_symmetry.space_group_name_H-M   'P 1'
#
loop_
_entity.id
_entity.type
_entity.pdbx_description
1 polymer ?
#
loop_
_entity_poly.entity_id
_entity_poly.type
_entity_poly.pdbx_seq_one_letter_code
_entity_poly.pdbx_strand_id
1 'polypeptide(L)'
;MRRAYVFTAVQLAIFIRDINIWRFCMFERFKRDRIFHIPNLAKLQEIRQKSRYIRYYVRPVRNGRNEFAKNIDFIGFMAAALVVIFIIMAGYTKNPGRALLYTVPVILPGYFLAIRIKKYLESERLAHKKLWLAGRLCQERIKEMGSAERLTVLLSEMLEKLPGFSDVHSIRENEDNKGLNMIMDLRALRLGAPVLVGCIMPGEGESEIAADKVLTFASEIKRLNMEEGILAAAGKFSAEARRAAREGKKRIALIDLYRLVELSRLTGHEIFPTGLLSDSEGTGKRRIMRQKLFRNAFTREKARGYLWAALVMMALYFTVVTPGLPGTMYLLGTAVNLSLALYCIASNKETDILGSSGRKP
;
A
#
# COMPACT_ATOMS: atom_id res chain seq x y z
N MET A 1 -25.02 -39.61 -22.72
CA MET A 1 -23.84 -39.21 -21.91
C MET A 1 -23.03 -38.03 -22.46
N ARG A 2 -22.85 -37.83 -23.78
CA ARG A 2 -22.08 -36.66 -24.31
C ARG A 2 -22.74 -35.28 -24.08
N ARG A 3 -24.06 -35.20 -23.91
CA ARG A 3 -24.77 -33.93 -23.67
C ARG A 3 -24.65 -33.38 -22.22
N ALA A 4 -24.36 -34.22 -21.23
CA ALA A 4 -24.22 -33.79 -19.82
C ALA A 4 -22.89 -33.07 -19.52
N TYR A 5 -21.83 -33.38 -20.27
CA TYR A 5 -20.52 -32.72 -20.16
C TYR A 5 -20.52 -31.32 -20.78
N VAL A 6 -21.32 -31.09 -21.83
CA VAL A 6 -21.45 -29.75 -22.44
C VAL A 6 -22.21 -28.81 -21.51
N PHE A 7 -23.24 -29.31 -20.81
CA PHE A 7 -24.04 -28.49 -19.90
C PHE A 7 -23.27 -28.03 -18.65
N THR A 8 -22.41 -28.89 -18.10
CA THR A 8 -21.55 -28.57 -16.96
C THR A 8 -20.38 -27.65 -17.34
N ALA A 9 -19.80 -27.80 -18.53
CA ALA A 9 -18.78 -26.86 -19.03
C ALA A 9 -19.35 -25.46 -19.28
N VAL A 10 -20.59 -25.36 -19.80
CA VAL A 10 -21.28 -24.08 -20.01
C VAL A 10 -21.67 -23.43 -18.69
N GLN A 11 -22.18 -24.20 -17.70
CA GLN A 11 -22.47 -23.64 -16.37
C GLN A 11 -21.21 -23.24 -15.60
N LEU A 12 -20.11 -23.98 -15.72
CA LEU A 12 -18.82 -23.62 -15.12
C LEU A 12 -18.24 -22.36 -15.81
N ALA A 13 -18.42 -22.22 -17.13
CA ALA A 13 -18.02 -21.02 -17.86
C ALA A 13 -18.86 -19.78 -17.49
N ILE A 14 -20.16 -19.96 -17.23
CA ILE A 14 -21.05 -18.90 -16.73
C ILE A 14 -20.64 -18.51 -15.29
N PHE A 15 -20.35 -19.48 -14.42
CA PHE A 15 -19.92 -19.23 -13.05
C PHE A 15 -18.52 -18.55 -12.97
N ILE A 16 -17.58 -18.94 -13.84
CA ILE A 16 -16.27 -18.28 -13.98
C ILE A 16 -16.42 -16.88 -14.57
N ARG A 17 -17.38 -16.68 -15.48
CA ARG A 17 -17.73 -15.37 -16.03
C ARG A 17 -18.34 -14.45 -14.95
N ASP A 18 -19.19 -14.96 -14.07
CA ASP A 18 -19.80 -14.19 -12.97
C ASP A 18 -18.81 -13.85 -11.84
N ILE A 19 -17.85 -14.73 -11.53
CA ILE A 19 -16.72 -14.43 -10.64
C ILE A 19 -15.81 -13.35 -11.24
N ASN A 20 -15.62 -13.36 -12.56
CA ASN A 20 -14.91 -12.28 -13.25
C ASN A 20 -15.74 -11.00 -13.33
N ILE A 21 -17.08 -11.06 -13.42
CA ILE A 21 -17.97 -9.89 -13.36
C ILE A 21 -17.91 -9.21 -11.98
N TRP A 22 -17.75 -9.94 -10.88
CA TRP A 22 -17.49 -9.34 -9.57
C TRP A 22 -16.12 -8.65 -9.48
N ARG A 23 -15.14 -9.15 -10.22
CA ARG A 23 -13.81 -8.52 -10.36
C ARG A 23 -13.83 -7.36 -11.38
N PHE A 24 -14.78 -7.37 -12.32
CA PHE A 24 -14.99 -6.35 -13.35
C PHE A 24 -15.83 -5.19 -12.83
N CYS A 25 -16.85 -5.40 -12.01
CA CYS A 25 -17.65 -4.34 -11.39
C CYS A 25 -16.88 -3.51 -10.35
N MET A 26 -15.82 -4.07 -9.73
CA MET A 26 -14.90 -3.27 -8.91
C MET A 26 -13.87 -2.50 -9.75
N PHE A 27 -13.73 -2.82 -11.04
CA PHE A 27 -12.79 -2.20 -11.98
C PHE A 27 -13.48 -1.22 -12.96
N GLU A 28 -14.79 -1.37 -13.21
CA GLU A 28 -15.55 -0.54 -14.16
C GLU A 28 -15.89 0.87 -13.66
N ARG A 29 -15.81 1.14 -12.35
CA ARG A 29 -15.85 2.54 -11.87
C ARG A 29 -14.62 3.38 -12.22
N PHE A 30 -13.63 2.78 -12.89
CA PHE A 30 -12.41 3.46 -13.34
C PHE A 30 -12.30 3.56 -14.88
N LYS A 31 -13.38 3.23 -15.61
CA LYS A 31 -13.33 2.90 -17.04
C LYS A 31 -14.23 3.78 -17.90
N ARG A 32 -14.22 5.08 -17.65
CA ARG A 32 -14.70 6.08 -18.62
C ARG A 32 -13.51 7.01 -18.90
N ASP A 33 -13.03 6.92 -20.13
CA ASP A 33 -11.92 7.67 -20.75
C ASP A 33 -10.49 7.23 -20.39
N ARG A 34 -10.00 6.18 -21.08
CA ARG A 34 -8.80 6.25 -21.94
C ARG A 34 -8.40 4.89 -22.51
N ILE A 35 -7.88 4.95 -23.74
CA ILE A 35 -7.28 3.87 -24.53
C ILE A 35 -6.25 3.09 -23.69
N PHE A 36 -6.39 1.76 -23.63
CA PHE A 36 -5.55 0.88 -22.82
C PHE A 36 -4.17 0.68 -23.45
N HIS A 37 -3.24 1.59 -23.14
CA HIS A 37 -1.83 1.21 -23.08
C HIS A 37 -1.61 0.43 -21.79
N ILE A 38 -1.25 -0.86 -21.91
CA ILE A 38 -0.78 -1.66 -20.78
C ILE A 38 0.47 -0.94 -20.24
N PRO A 39 0.42 -0.32 -19.04
CA PRO A 39 1.56 0.42 -18.54
C PRO A 39 2.71 -0.56 -18.26
N ASN A 40 3.92 -0.17 -18.65
CA ASN A 40 5.16 -0.89 -18.35
C ASN A 40 5.21 -1.29 -16.86
N LEU A 41 5.67 -2.51 -16.55
CA LEU A 41 5.81 -3.04 -15.18
C LEU A 41 6.55 -2.08 -14.25
N ALA A 42 7.54 -1.33 -14.76
CA ALA A 42 8.24 -0.29 -14.01
C ALA A 42 7.31 0.87 -13.59
N LYS A 43 6.42 1.31 -14.49
CA LYS A 43 5.41 2.35 -14.20
C LYS A 43 4.35 1.85 -13.23
N LEU A 44 3.98 0.56 -13.29
CA LEU A 44 3.10 -0.06 -12.28
C LEU A 44 3.78 -0.18 -10.91
N GLN A 45 5.08 -0.45 -10.86
CA GLN A 45 5.86 -0.44 -9.62
C GLN A 45 5.96 0.98 -9.06
N GLU A 46 6.21 1.98 -9.90
CA GLU A 46 6.25 3.40 -9.54
C GLU A 46 4.88 3.88 -9.02
N ILE A 47 3.77 3.51 -9.68
CA ILE A 47 2.41 3.81 -9.21
C ILE A 47 2.13 3.10 -7.87
N ARG A 48 2.58 1.85 -7.69
CA ARG A 48 2.46 1.15 -6.40
C ARG A 48 3.29 1.79 -5.30
N GLN A 49 4.48 2.28 -5.62
CA GLN A 49 5.34 3.01 -4.69
C GLN A 49 4.69 4.37 -4.34
N LYS A 50 4.32 5.18 -5.32
CA LYS A 50 3.58 6.45 -5.15
C LYS A 50 2.26 6.25 -4.39
N SER A 51 1.53 5.17 -4.65
CA SER A 51 0.30 4.81 -3.93
C SER A 51 0.54 4.44 -2.46
N ARG A 52 1.71 3.91 -2.08
CA ARG A 52 2.06 3.67 -0.67
C ARG A 52 2.20 4.98 0.12
N TYR A 53 2.79 6.02 -0.49
CA TYR A 53 2.93 7.36 0.11
C TYR A 53 1.61 8.15 0.15
N ILE A 54 0.53 7.63 -0.44
CA ILE A 54 -0.79 8.29 -0.44
C ILE A 54 -1.72 7.70 0.64
N ARG A 55 -1.31 6.63 1.34
CA ARG A 55 -2.19 5.88 2.26
C ARG A 55 -2.72 6.73 3.43
N TYR A 56 -2.00 7.76 3.90
CA TYR A 56 -2.50 8.64 4.97
C TYR A 56 -3.66 9.54 4.50
N TYR A 57 -3.76 9.83 3.20
CA TYR A 57 -4.75 10.76 2.65
C TYR A 57 -6.07 10.08 2.31
N VAL A 58 -6.03 8.78 2.02
CA VAL A 58 -7.21 8.01 1.66
C VAL A 58 -7.78 7.37 2.92
N ARG A 59 -8.95 7.86 3.35
CA ARG A 59 -9.71 7.25 4.43
C ARG A 59 -9.94 5.76 4.10
N PRO A 60 -9.54 4.83 4.98
CA PRO A 60 -9.81 3.41 4.73
C PRO A 60 -11.32 3.21 4.65
N VAL A 61 -11.78 2.48 3.62
CA VAL A 61 -13.19 2.18 3.44
C VAL A 61 -13.68 1.42 4.66
N ARG A 62 -14.64 2.00 5.38
CA ARG A 62 -15.25 1.36 6.54
C ARG A 62 -16.20 0.29 6.03
N ASN A 63 -15.76 -0.96 6.05
CA ASN A 63 -16.67 -2.08 5.90
C ASN A 63 -17.60 -2.09 7.12
N GLY A 64 -18.84 -1.65 6.95
CA GLY A 64 -19.88 -1.70 7.99
C GLY A 64 -20.32 -3.12 8.35
N ARG A 65 -19.77 -4.15 7.68
CA ARG A 65 -20.05 -5.55 7.99
C ARG A 65 -19.34 -5.97 9.29
N ASN A 66 -20.10 -6.60 10.17
CA ASN A 66 -19.59 -7.23 11.38
C ASN A 66 -18.55 -8.31 11.06
N GLU A 67 -17.60 -8.55 11.96
CA GLU A 67 -16.59 -9.62 11.80
C GLU A 67 -17.26 -11.00 11.62
N PHE A 68 -18.40 -11.21 12.28
CA PHE A 68 -19.22 -12.41 12.12
C PHE A 68 -19.70 -12.61 10.67
N ALA A 69 -20.22 -11.55 10.04
CA ALA A 69 -20.66 -11.62 8.65
C ALA A 69 -19.51 -11.91 7.68
N LYS A 70 -18.32 -11.34 7.91
CA LYS A 70 -17.12 -11.64 7.11
C LYS A 70 -16.67 -13.10 7.26
N ASN A 71 -16.83 -13.67 8.46
CA ASN A 71 -16.53 -15.07 8.70
C ASN A 71 -17.53 -15.99 8.02
N ILE A 72 -18.83 -15.66 8.05
CA ILE A 72 -19.87 -16.38 7.31
C ILE A 72 -19.60 -16.33 5.81
N ASP A 73 -19.32 -15.16 5.24
CA ASP A 73 -19.00 -15.01 3.80
C ASP A 73 -17.81 -15.91 3.42
N PHE A 74 -16.78 -15.95 4.26
CA PHE A 74 -15.59 -16.77 4.04
C PHE A 74 -15.88 -18.28 4.14
N ILE A 75 -16.62 -18.71 5.16
CA ILE A 75 -17.00 -20.12 5.35
C ILE A 75 -17.94 -20.55 4.22
N GLY A 76 -18.92 -19.73 3.86
CA GLY A 76 -19.84 -19.97 2.75
C GLY A 76 -19.12 -20.10 1.42
N PHE A 77 -18.13 -19.23 1.13
CA PHE A 77 -17.29 -19.35 -0.05
C PHE A 77 -16.50 -20.67 -0.06
N MET A 78 -15.89 -21.06 1.07
CA MET A 78 -15.15 -22.32 1.17
C MET A 78 -16.06 -23.54 1.05
N ALA A 79 -17.27 -23.50 1.61
CA ALA A 79 -18.26 -24.56 1.50
C ALA A 79 -18.77 -24.70 0.06
N ALA A 80 -19.04 -23.58 -0.64
CA ALA A 80 -19.40 -23.60 -2.05
C ALA A 80 -18.27 -24.19 -2.91
N ALA A 81 -17.01 -23.79 -2.66
CA ALA A 81 -15.86 -24.36 -3.34
C ALA A 81 -15.72 -25.87 -3.08
N LEU A 82 -15.98 -26.33 -1.84
CA LEU A 82 -16.00 -27.75 -1.49
C LEU A 82 -17.03 -28.53 -2.31
N VAL A 83 -18.26 -28.03 -2.39
CA VAL A 83 -19.35 -28.68 -3.14
C VAL A 83 -19.00 -28.77 -4.63
N VAL A 84 -18.46 -27.70 -5.21
CA VAL A 84 -18.05 -27.69 -6.63
C VAL A 84 -16.94 -28.71 -6.90
N ILE A 85 -15.89 -28.73 -6.07
CA ILE A 85 -14.79 -29.71 -6.20
C ILE A 85 -15.32 -31.13 -6.01
N PHE A 86 -16.19 -31.36 -5.02
CA PHE A 86 -16.80 -32.66 -4.78
C PHE A 86 -17.61 -33.17 -5.99
N ILE A 87 -18.45 -32.33 -6.60
CA ILE A 87 -19.24 -32.70 -7.79
C ILE A 87 -18.31 -33.10 -8.95
N ILE A 88 -17.22 -32.34 -9.17
CA ILE A 88 -16.22 -32.65 -10.20
C ILE A 88 -15.57 -34.03 -9.91
N MET A 89 -15.18 -34.28 -8.66
CA MET A 89 -14.56 -35.56 -8.26
C MET A 89 -15.55 -36.73 -8.31
N ALA A 90 -16.82 -36.51 -8.01
CA ALA A 90 -17.89 -37.51 -8.09
C ALA A 90 -18.16 -37.92 -9.54
N GLY A 91 -18.19 -36.95 -10.46
CA GLY A 91 -18.31 -37.22 -11.90
C GLY A 91 -17.12 -38.02 -12.45
N TYR A 92 -15.91 -37.80 -11.92
CA TYR A 92 -14.71 -38.51 -12.35
C TYR A 92 -14.63 -39.94 -11.79
N THR A 93 -14.88 -40.11 -10.49
CA THR A 93 -14.69 -41.40 -9.81
C THR A 93 -15.87 -42.36 -9.94
N LYS A 94 -17.05 -41.85 -10.35
CA LYS A 94 -18.33 -42.60 -10.42
C LYS A 94 -18.73 -43.28 -9.10
N ASN A 95 -18.09 -42.93 -7.98
CA ASN A 95 -18.36 -43.46 -6.66
C ASN A 95 -18.27 -42.31 -5.64
N PRO A 96 -19.38 -41.98 -4.95
CA PRO A 96 -19.43 -40.82 -4.06
C PRO A 96 -18.51 -40.94 -2.84
N GLY A 97 -18.27 -42.17 -2.34
CA GLY A 97 -17.36 -42.39 -1.23
C GLY A 97 -15.91 -42.09 -1.60
N ARG A 98 -15.47 -42.51 -2.79
CA ARG A 98 -14.13 -42.20 -3.31
C ARG A 98 -13.98 -40.71 -3.65
N ALA A 99 -15.03 -40.09 -4.19
CA ALA A 99 -15.05 -38.66 -4.47
C ALA A 99 -14.82 -37.82 -3.20
N LEU A 100 -15.49 -38.17 -2.10
CA LEU A 100 -15.32 -37.51 -0.81
C LEU A 100 -13.86 -37.63 -0.32
N LEU A 101 -13.32 -38.85 -0.39
CA LEU A 101 -11.96 -39.16 0.05
C LEU A 101 -10.91 -38.32 -0.69
N TYR A 102 -11.08 -38.10 -2.00
CA TYR A 102 -10.14 -37.29 -2.78
C TYR A 102 -10.39 -35.79 -2.70
N THR A 103 -11.59 -35.35 -2.32
CA THR A 103 -11.90 -33.92 -2.22
C THR A 103 -11.17 -33.27 -1.04
N VAL A 104 -11.07 -33.97 0.10
CA VAL A 104 -10.41 -33.47 1.32
C VAL A 104 -8.95 -33.06 1.09
N PRO A 105 -8.05 -33.90 0.52
CA PRO A 105 -6.66 -33.53 0.30
C PRO A 105 -6.49 -32.42 -0.75
N VAL A 106 -7.44 -32.25 -1.67
CA VAL A 106 -7.41 -31.18 -2.68
C VAL A 106 -7.79 -29.83 -2.08
N ILE A 107 -8.76 -29.79 -1.16
CA ILE A 107 -9.24 -28.53 -0.60
C ILE A 107 -8.40 -28.01 0.57
N LEU A 108 -7.75 -28.91 1.32
CA LEU A 108 -6.98 -28.56 2.50
C LEU A 108 -5.91 -27.48 2.21
N PRO A 109 -5.08 -27.60 1.15
CA PRO A 109 -4.11 -26.56 0.79
C PRO A 109 -4.78 -25.22 0.42
N GLY A 110 -5.90 -25.28 -0.30
CA GLY A 110 -6.68 -24.10 -0.68
C GLY A 110 -7.22 -23.35 0.54
N TYR A 111 -7.72 -24.08 1.54
CA TYR A 111 -8.20 -23.52 2.79
C TYR A 111 -7.09 -22.81 3.59
N PHE A 112 -5.93 -23.45 3.74
CA PHE A 112 -4.78 -22.84 4.42
C PHE A 112 -4.31 -21.56 3.72
N LEU A 113 -4.28 -21.57 2.39
CA LEU A 113 -3.94 -20.39 1.58
C LEU A 113 -4.96 -19.27 1.79
N ALA A 114 -6.25 -19.60 1.75
CA ALA A 114 -7.34 -18.63 1.92
C ALA A 114 -7.26 -17.95 3.30
N ILE A 115 -6.98 -18.70 4.38
CA ILE A 115 -6.75 -18.13 5.71
C ILE A 115 -5.54 -17.19 5.71
N ARG A 116 -4.42 -17.59 5.09
CA ARG A 116 -3.20 -16.77 5.04
C ARG A 116 -3.46 -15.46 4.29
N ILE A 117 -4.12 -15.52 3.15
CA ILE A 117 -4.50 -14.33 2.36
C ILE A 117 -5.43 -13.43 3.18
N LYS A 118 -6.42 -14.00 3.86
CA LYS A 118 -7.34 -13.25 4.73
C LYS A 118 -6.58 -12.49 5.83
N LYS A 119 -5.73 -13.18 6.58
CA LYS A 119 -4.91 -12.58 7.65
C LYS A 119 -3.98 -11.49 7.11
N TYR A 120 -3.37 -11.72 5.94
CA TYR A 120 -2.53 -10.72 5.28
C TYR A 120 -3.34 -9.46 4.93
N LEU A 121 -4.50 -9.61 4.28
CA LEU A 121 -5.36 -8.48 3.90
C LEU A 121 -5.87 -7.72 5.14
N GLU A 122 -6.19 -8.43 6.22
CA GLU A 122 -6.56 -7.81 7.49
C GLU A 122 -5.40 -7.02 8.10
N SER A 123 -4.20 -7.59 8.13
CA SER A 123 -3.00 -6.90 8.63
C SER A 123 -2.68 -5.64 7.81
N GLU A 124 -2.79 -5.69 6.49
CA GLU A 124 -2.57 -4.53 5.62
C GLU A 124 -3.62 -3.44 5.86
N ARG A 125 -4.89 -3.82 6.04
CA ARG A 125 -5.96 -2.88 6.40
C ARG A 125 -5.73 -2.24 7.77
N LEU A 126 -5.31 -3.02 8.76
CA LEU A 126 -5.00 -2.52 10.09
C LEU A 126 -3.82 -1.56 10.07
N ALA A 127 -2.75 -1.92 9.35
CA ALA A 127 -1.60 -1.04 9.15
C ALA A 127 -2.00 0.27 8.46
N HIS A 128 -2.81 0.19 7.38
CA HIS A 128 -3.34 1.38 6.71
C HIS A 128 -4.21 2.22 7.66
N LYS A 129 -5.08 1.60 8.45
CA LYS A 129 -5.91 2.31 9.44
C LYS A 129 -5.07 3.02 10.51
N LYS A 130 -4.07 2.34 11.07
CA LYS A 130 -3.13 2.91 12.05
C LYS A 130 -2.37 4.09 11.45
N LEU A 131 -1.87 3.92 10.23
CA LEU A 131 -1.15 4.94 9.48
C LEU A 131 -2.01 6.16 9.14
N TRP A 132 -3.26 5.93 8.74
CA TRP A 132 -4.25 6.98 8.49
C TRP A 132 -4.58 7.75 9.78
N LEU A 133 -4.77 7.05 10.89
CA LEU A 133 -5.07 7.65 12.19
C LEU A 133 -3.88 8.46 12.72
N ALA A 134 -2.66 7.95 12.57
CA ALA A 134 -1.43 8.68 12.91
C ALA A 134 -1.29 9.96 12.08
N GLY A 135 -1.54 9.89 10.76
CA GLY A 135 -1.55 11.05 9.88
C GLY A 135 -2.61 12.08 10.28
N ARG A 136 -3.82 11.64 10.65
CA ARG A 136 -4.90 12.53 11.11
C ARG A 136 -4.54 13.24 12.41
N LEU A 137 -4.04 12.51 13.42
CA LEU A 137 -3.61 13.09 14.68
C LEU A 137 -2.46 14.09 14.47
N CYS A 138 -1.53 13.80 13.57
CA CYS A 138 -0.46 14.73 13.19
C CYS A 138 -1.03 16.00 12.55
N GLN A 139 -2.04 15.90 11.68
CA GLN A 139 -2.71 17.06 11.08
C GLN A 139 -3.41 17.91 12.13
N GLU A 140 -4.12 17.28 13.07
CA GLU A 140 -4.80 17.95 14.18
C GLU A 140 -3.78 18.70 15.05
N ARG A 141 -2.67 18.05 15.44
CA ARG A 141 -1.57 18.68 16.19
C ARG A 141 -0.95 19.88 15.47
N ILE A 142 -0.71 19.78 14.16
CA ILE A 142 -0.15 20.90 13.37
C ILE A 142 -1.12 22.09 13.33
N LYS A 143 -2.43 21.82 13.19
CA LYS A 143 -3.45 22.88 13.20
C LYS A 143 -3.59 23.52 14.57
N GLU A 144 -3.53 22.72 15.64
CA GLU A 144 -3.62 23.17 17.04
C GLU A 144 -2.44 24.04 17.47
N MET A 145 -1.32 24.05 16.74
CA MET A 145 -0.18 24.92 17.06
C MET A 145 -0.58 26.40 17.08
N GLY A 146 -1.52 26.81 16.22
CA GLY A 146 -2.13 28.15 16.21
C GLY A 146 -1.21 29.33 15.87
N SER A 147 0.11 29.12 15.83
CA SER A 147 1.12 30.15 15.58
C SER A 147 2.11 29.72 14.51
N ALA A 148 2.45 30.65 13.61
CA ALA A 148 3.48 30.45 12.60
C ALA A 148 4.87 30.23 13.22
N GLU A 149 5.15 30.76 14.41
CA GLU A 149 6.44 30.58 15.10
C GLU A 149 6.67 29.12 15.48
N ARG A 150 5.65 28.47 16.04
CA ARG A 150 5.71 27.04 16.41
C ARG A 150 5.86 26.17 15.17
N LEU A 151 5.22 26.56 14.06
CA LEU A 151 5.38 25.87 12.78
C LEU A 151 6.81 26.03 12.24
N THR A 152 7.44 27.19 12.41
CA THR A 152 8.84 27.42 12.03
C THR A 152 9.80 26.55 12.84
N VAL A 153 9.62 26.45 14.16
CA VAL A 153 10.41 25.56 15.03
C VAL A 153 10.24 24.10 14.61
N LEU A 154 8.99 23.68 14.36
CA LEU A 154 8.70 22.34 13.87
C LEU A 154 9.42 22.05 12.55
N LEU A 155 9.39 23.01 11.62
CA LEU A 155 9.98 22.86 10.31
C LEU A 155 11.52 22.87 10.38
N SER A 156 12.13 23.69 11.23
CA SER A 156 13.59 23.68 11.42
C SER A 156 14.08 22.33 11.92
N GLU A 157 13.43 21.77 12.95
CA GLU A 157 13.76 20.44 13.49
C GLU A 157 13.61 19.33 12.43
N MET A 158 12.65 19.46 11.51
CA MET A 158 12.50 18.52 10.39
C MET A 158 13.58 18.71 9.33
N LEU A 159 13.88 19.95 8.93
CA LEU A 159 14.87 20.24 7.90
C LEU A 159 16.27 19.79 8.32
N GLU A 160 16.65 19.97 9.59
CA GLU A 160 17.93 19.49 10.14
C GLU A 160 18.11 17.97 9.99
N LYS A 161 17.03 17.20 10.08
CA LYS A 161 17.04 15.74 9.96
C LYS A 161 16.99 15.26 8.51
N LEU A 162 16.70 16.13 7.54
CA LEU A 162 16.57 15.75 6.14
C LEU A 162 17.94 15.74 5.43
N PRO A 163 18.22 14.71 4.62
CA PRO A 163 19.44 14.69 3.83
C PRO A 163 19.43 15.81 2.78
N GLY A 164 20.53 16.54 2.67
CA GLY A 164 20.71 17.62 1.70
C GLY A 164 20.36 19.01 2.22
N PHE A 165 19.90 19.13 3.47
CA PHE A 165 19.81 20.40 4.19
C PHE A 165 20.97 20.52 5.19
N SER A 166 21.49 21.72 5.34
CA SER A 166 22.59 22.07 6.24
C SER A 166 22.42 23.52 6.69
N ASP A 167 23.04 23.89 7.82
CA ASP A 167 23.05 25.26 8.35
C ASP A 167 21.65 25.90 8.41
N VAL A 168 20.76 25.26 9.17
CA VAL A 168 19.39 25.73 9.40
C VAL A 168 19.44 26.71 10.57
N HIS A 169 19.25 28.00 10.31
CA HIS A 169 19.28 29.03 11.37
C HIS A 169 18.21 30.09 11.13
N SER A 170 17.78 30.72 12.22
CA SER A 170 16.80 31.79 12.16
C SER A 170 17.46 33.12 11.82
N ILE A 171 17.02 33.76 10.74
CA ILE A 171 17.34 35.16 10.42
C ILE A 171 16.38 36.02 11.25
N ARG A 172 16.77 36.31 12.50
CA ARG A 172 16.02 37.25 13.33
C ARG A 172 16.35 38.68 12.90
N GLU A 173 15.58 39.23 11.97
CA GLU A 173 15.59 40.67 11.68
C GLU A 173 14.17 41.21 11.49
N ASN A 174 13.84 42.19 12.33
CA ASN A 174 12.69 43.12 12.33
C ASN A 174 11.42 42.76 13.11
N GLU A 175 11.22 43.52 14.20
CA GLU A 175 9.99 43.62 14.99
C GLU A 175 8.80 44.24 14.24
N ASP A 176 8.98 44.64 12.97
CA ASP A 176 8.02 45.43 12.20
C ASP A 176 6.91 44.61 11.51
N ASN A 177 7.01 43.26 11.48
CA ASN A 177 6.04 42.38 10.81
C ASN A 177 4.97 41.78 11.73
N LYS A 178 4.67 42.41 12.87
CA LYS A 178 3.67 41.94 13.87
C LYS A 178 2.22 41.82 13.37
N GLY A 179 1.93 42.19 12.12
CA GLY A 179 0.58 42.12 11.52
C GLY A 179 0.36 41.05 10.45
N LEU A 180 1.40 40.32 10.01
CA LEU A 180 1.28 39.31 8.97
C LEU A 180 1.27 37.91 9.60
N ASN A 181 0.28 37.08 9.27
CA ASN A 181 0.21 35.63 9.62
C ASN A 181 1.30 34.79 8.91
N MET A 182 2.43 35.40 8.59
CA MET A 182 3.49 34.87 7.76
C MET A 182 4.83 35.28 8.36
N ILE A 183 5.63 34.28 8.69
CA ILE A 183 6.97 34.44 9.29
C ILE A 183 7.98 33.91 8.28
N MET A 184 9.04 34.69 8.01
CA MET A 184 10.03 34.42 6.97
C MET A 184 11.44 34.40 7.55
N ASP A 185 11.55 33.77 8.72
CA ASP A 185 12.70 33.96 9.61
C ASP A 185 13.66 32.79 9.54
N LEU A 186 13.51 31.85 8.60
CA LEU A 186 14.36 30.65 8.55
C LEU A 186 15.15 30.59 7.25
N ARG A 187 16.46 30.41 7.37
CA ARG A 187 17.38 30.14 6.26
C ARG A 187 17.93 28.73 6.39
N ALA A 188 18.09 28.06 5.25
CA ALA A 188 18.77 26.79 5.18
C ALA A 188 19.65 26.71 3.93
N LEU A 189 20.72 25.94 3.97
CA LEU A 189 21.51 25.59 2.80
C LEU A 189 21.04 24.24 2.26
N ARG A 190 20.45 24.25 1.05
CA ARG A 190 20.07 23.04 0.32
C ARG A 190 21.15 22.71 -0.70
N LEU A 191 21.91 21.64 -0.47
CA LEU A 191 23.04 21.24 -1.33
C LEU A 191 24.03 22.40 -1.58
N GLY A 192 24.28 23.22 -0.56
CA GLY A 192 25.16 24.39 -0.64
C GLY A 192 24.52 25.67 -1.18
N ALA A 193 23.28 25.63 -1.67
CA ALA A 193 22.55 26.83 -2.12
C ALA A 193 21.65 27.39 -0.99
N PRO A 194 21.65 28.70 -0.72
CA PRO A 194 20.78 29.30 0.28
C PRO A 194 19.32 29.29 -0.17
N VAL A 195 18.45 28.85 0.73
CA VAL A 195 17.00 28.77 0.54
C VAL A 195 16.30 29.50 1.68
N LEU A 196 15.39 30.41 1.32
CA LEU A 196 14.51 31.06 2.28
C LEU A 196 13.38 30.10 2.65
N VAL A 197 13.07 29.96 3.93
CA VAL A 197 11.97 29.13 4.40
C VAL A 197 10.96 30.02 5.13
N GLY A 198 9.74 30.06 4.60
CA GLY A 198 8.61 30.78 5.17
C GLY A 198 7.55 29.84 5.71
N CYS A 199 6.92 30.24 6.81
CA CYS A 199 5.81 29.53 7.44
C CYS A 199 4.57 30.41 7.46
N ILE A 200 3.42 29.85 7.08
CA ILE A 200 2.13 30.54 7.05
C ILE A 200 1.08 29.72 7.80
N MET A 201 0.30 30.40 8.63
CA MET A 201 -0.94 29.86 9.18
C MET A 201 -2.12 30.41 8.36
N PRO A 202 -3.12 29.58 8.01
CA PRO A 202 -4.37 30.09 7.43
C PRO A 202 -5.05 31.04 8.43
N GLY A 203 -5.73 32.08 7.92
CA GLY A 203 -6.52 32.98 8.77
C GLY A 203 -7.67 32.27 9.48
N GLU A 204 -8.25 32.90 10.50
CA GLU A 204 -9.44 32.37 11.16
C GLU A 204 -10.58 32.21 10.14
N GLY A 205 -11.12 30.99 10.02
CA GLY A 205 -12.17 30.65 9.06
C GLY A 205 -11.68 30.37 7.63
N GLU A 206 -10.39 30.57 7.33
CA GLU A 206 -9.82 30.25 6.03
C GLU A 206 -9.38 28.79 5.96
N SER A 207 -9.76 28.11 4.88
CA SER A 207 -9.32 26.71 4.63
C SER A 207 -8.17 26.63 3.63
N GLU A 208 -7.94 27.70 2.87
CA GLU A 208 -6.95 27.76 1.80
C GLU A 208 -6.07 29.01 1.90
N ILE A 209 -4.80 28.87 1.51
CA ILE A 209 -3.85 29.98 1.39
C ILE A 209 -3.98 30.58 0.00
N ALA A 210 -4.27 31.88 -0.04
CA ALA A 210 -4.44 32.64 -1.26
C ALA A 210 -3.09 32.97 -1.97
N ALA A 211 -3.19 33.43 -3.21
CA ALA A 211 -2.03 33.68 -4.08
C ALA A 211 -1.21 34.91 -3.64
N ASP A 212 -1.86 35.89 -3.00
CA ASP A 212 -1.24 37.08 -2.43
C ASP A 212 -0.06 36.71 -1.52
N LYS A 213 -0.24 35.74 -0.63
CA LYS A 213 0.81 35.30 0.31
C LYS A 213 2.01 34.69 -0.41
N VAL A 214 1.78 33.96 -1.50
CA VAL A 214 2.86 33.38 -2.32
C VAL A 214 3.61 34.49 -3.06
N LEU A 215 2.91 35.52 -3.54
CA LEU A 215 3.53 36.67 -4.19
C LEU A 215 4.35 37.50 -3.20
N THR A 216 3.87 37.71 -1.98
CA THR A 216 4.62 38.36 -0.89
C THR A 216 5.89 37.57 -0.55
N PHE A 217 5.80 36.23 -0.50
CA PHE A 217 6.98 35.38 -0.33
C PHE A 217 7.98 35.54 -1.49
N ALA A 218 7.47 35.59 -2.73
CA ALA A 218 8.29 35.75 -3.92
C ALA A 218 9.04 37.10 -3.92
N SER A 219 8.40 38.18 -3.46
CA SER A 219 9.07 39.49 -3.31
C SER A 219 10.17 39.46 -2.26
N GLU A 220 9.98 38.73 -1.15
CA GLU A 220 11.00 38.60 -0.11
C GLU A 220 12.21 37.77 -0.58
N ILE A 221 11.98 36.66 -1.29
CA ILE A 221 13.06 35.90 -1.95
C ILE A 221 13.86 36.81 -2.89
N LYS A 222 13.17 37.68 -3.64
CA LYS A 222 13.82 38.63 -4.55
C LYS A 222 14.60 39.70 -3.78
N ARG A 223 14.06 40.23 -2.67
CA ARG A 223 14.71 41.23 -1.80
C ARG A 223 16.00 40.68 -1.20
N LEU A 224 15.99 39.44 -0.72
CA LEU A 224 17.15 38.76 -0.14
C LEU A 224 18.09 38.15 -1.19
N ASN A 225 17.85 38.41 -2.48
CA ASN A 225 18.62 37.89 -3.61
C ASN A 225 18.81 36.35 -3.59
N MET A 226 17.81 35.60 -3.13
CA MET A 226 17.83 34.13 -3.13
C MET A 226 17.21 33.59 -4.43
N GLU A 227 17.64 32.40 -4.87
CA GLU A 227 17.10 31.77 -6.09
C GLU A 227 15.89 30.87 -5.82
N GLU A 228 15.89 30.22 -4.65
CA GLU A 228 14.89 29.25 -4.25
C GLU A 228 14.30 29.60 -2.89
N GLY A 229 13.04 29.21 -2.68
CA GLY A 229 12.38 29.32 -1.40
C GLY A 229 11.43 28.15 -1.13
N ILE A 230 11.19 27.88 0.15
CA ILE A 230 10.24 26.88 0.62
C ILE A 230 9.17 27.61 1.41
N LEU A 231 7.91 27.45 1.01
CA LEU A 231 6.77 28.01 1.71
C LEU A 231 5.94 26.90 2.32
N ALA A 232 5.99 26.77 3.64
CA ALA A 232 5.21 25.81 4.39
C ALA A 232 3.93 26.44 4.94
N ALA A 233 2.82 25.70 4.88
CA ALA A 233 1.56 26.14 5.44
C ALA A 233 0.85 25.02 6.20
N ALA A 234 0.23 25.37 7.33
CA ALA A 234 -0.69 24.49 8.07
C ALA A 234 -2.08 24.34 7.38
N GLY A 235 -2.23 24.88 6.17
CA GLY A 235 -3.43 24.81 5.33
C GLY A 235 -3.16 24.18 3.96
N LYS A 236 -4.14 24.31 3.05
CA LYS A 236 -3.99 23.93 1.64
C LYS A 236 -3.71 25.17 0.81
N PHE A 237 -2.81 25.10 -0.16
CA PHE A 237 -2.66 26.20 -1.13
C PHE A 237 -3.78 26.14 -2.17
N SER A 238 -4.39 27.28 -2.47
CA SER A 238 -5.39 27.41 -3.53
C SER A 238 -4.77 27.08 -4.90
N ALA A 239 -5.62 26.83 -5.90
CA ALA A 239 -5.15 26.59 -7.26
C ALA A 239 -4.37 27.80 -7.82
N GLU A 240 -4.78 29.01 -7.46
CA GLU A 240 -4.13 30.26 -7.86
C GLU A 240 -2.78 30.43 -7.18
N ALA A 241 -2.67 30.14 -5.88
CA ALA A 241 -1.41 30.14 -5.15
C ALA A 241 -0.39 29.18 -5.77
N ARG A 242 -0.84 28.00 -6.20
CA ARG A 242 0.00 27.03 -6.92
C ARG A 242 0.40 27.49 -8.31
N ARG A 243 -0.44 28.26 -9.02
CA ARG A 243 -0.09 28.89 -10.31
C ARG A 243 0.95 29.98 -10.10
N ALA A 244 0.73 30.88 -9.14
CA ALA A 244 1.66 31.95 -8.78
C ALA A 244 3.07 31.43 -8.45
N ALA A 245 3.17 30.32 -7.69
CA ALA A 245 4.46 29.70 -7.39
C ALA A 245 5.18 29.10 -8.62
N ARG A 246 4.44 28.70 -9.67
CA ARG A 246 5.00 28.09 -10.89
C ARG A 246 5.36 29.11 -11.96
N GLU A 247 4.55 30.15 -12.09
CA GLU A 247 4.72 31.21 -13.08
C GLU A 247 5.72 32.28 -12.63
N GLY A 248 6.02 32.33 -11.33
CA GLY A 248 7.03 33.21 -10.76
C GLY A 248 8.43 32.97 -11.32
N LYS A 249 9.24 34.04 -11.38
CA LYS A 249 10.65 33.97 -11.81
C LYS A 249 11.55 33.22 -10.81
N LYS A 250 11.15 33.12 -9.55
CA LYS A 250 11.88 32.45 -8.48
C LYS A 250 11.28 31.06 -8.22
N ARG A 251 12.11 30.08 -7.85
CA ARG A 251 11.65 28.71 -7.62
C ARG A 251 11.08 28.57 -6.22
N ILE A 252 9.75 28.45 -6.11
CA ILE A 252 9.07 28.33 -4.82
C ILE A 252 8.51 26.93 -4.64
N ALA A 253 8.99 26.21 -3.63
CA ALA A 253 8.47 24.91 -3.22
C ALA A 253 7.37 25.09 -2.18
N LEU A 254 6.13 24.74 -2.54
CA LEU A 254 4.99 24.79 -1.62
C LEU A 254 4.88 23.48 -0.81
N ILE A 255 4.81 23.60 0.51
CA ILE A 255 4.62 22.48 1.44
C ILE A 255 3.28 22.71 2.16
N ASP A 256 2.25 21.97 1.75
CA ASP A 256 0.95 22.02 2.41
C ASP A 256 0.92 21.15 3.68
N LEU A 257 -0.18 21.22 4.42
CA LEU A 257 -0.41 20.42 5.62
C LEU A 257 -0.13 18.92 5.41
N TYR A 258 -0.49 18.40 4.24
CA TYR A 258 -0.28 17.00 3.89
C TYR A 258 1.20 16.66 3.77
N ARG A 259 1.97 17.49 3.04
CA ARG A 259 3.42 17.34 2.92
C ARG A 259 4.12 17.52 4.27
N LEU A 260 3.65 18.41 5.14
CA LEU A 260 4.19 18.55 6.50
C LEU A 260 4.07 17.25 7.31
N VAL A 261 2.94 16.54 7.21
CA VAL A 261 2.76 15.24 7.87
C VAL A 261 3.71 14.19 7.29
N GLU A 262 3.92 14.21 5.97
CA GLU A 262 4.86 13.31 5.31
C GLU A 262 6.30 13.59 5.73
N LEU A 263 6.70 14.87 5.82
CA LEU A 263 8.00 15.27 6.35
C LEU A 263 8.19 14.82 7.79
N SER A 264 7.18 15.04 8.65
CA SER A 264 7.18 14.59 10.04
C SER A 264 7.44 13.09 10.16
N ARG A 265 6.82 12.29 9.27
CA ARG A 265 7.01 10.85 9.23
C ARG A 265 8.40 10.45 8.74
N LEU A 266 8.90 11.11 7.70
CA LEU A 266 10.21 10.81 7.11
C LEU A 266 11.36 11.13 8.08
N THR A 267 11.22 12.19 8.86
CA THR A 267 12.21 12.62 9.86
C THR A 267 12.03 11.92 11.20
N GLY A 268 11.00 11.10 11.37
CA GLY A 268 10.69 10.43 12.65
C GLY A 268 10.38 11.41 13.77
N HIS A 269 9.79 12.57 13.44
CA HIS A 269 9.48 13.62 14.39
C HIS A 269 8.38 13.21 15.39
N GLU A 270 8.48 13.65 16.65
CA GLU A 270 7.58 13.25 17.75
C GLU A 270 6.11 13.62 17.52
N ILE A 271 5.90 14.69 16.75
CA ILE A 271 4.56 15.12 16.31
C ILE A 271 3.81 14.00 15.57
N PHE A 272 4.54 13.14 14.87
CA PHE A 272 3.99 11.98 14.19
C PHE A 272 3.96 10.80 15.17
N PRO A 273 2.79 10.31 15.58
CA PRO A 273 2.68 9.28 16.63
C PRO A 273 3.12 7.91 16.10
N THR A 274 4.43 7.66 16.14
CA THR A 274 5.08 6.38 15.78
C THR A 274 4.68 5.25 16.72
N GLY A 275 4.30 5.57 17.97
CA GLY A 275 3.77 4.63 18.97
C GLY A 275 2.62 3.75 18.46
N LEU A 276 1.79 4.27 17.56
CA LEU A 276 0.69 3.53 16.94
C LEU A 276 1.17 2.46 15.94
N LEU A 277 2.37 2.63 15.39
CA LEU A 277 2.98 1.77 14.37
C LEU A 277 3.91 0.71 14.97
N SER A 278 4.49 0.97 16.14
CA SER A 278 5.57 0.16 16.75
C SER A 278 5.15 -1.21 17.32
N ASP A 279 3.86 -1.51 17.48
CA ASP A 279 3.40 -2.86 17.87
C ASP A 279 3.80 -3.96 16.86
N SER A 280 4.16 -3.59 15.63
CA SER A 280 4.55 -4.53 14.58
C SER A 280 6.06 -4.71 14.41
N GLU A 281 6.91 -3.91 15.07
CA GLU A 281 8.36 -3.94 14.84
C GLU A 281 9.15 -4.66 15.94
N GLY A 282 8.61 -4.76 17.17
CA GLY A 282 9.31 -5.33 18.33
C GLY A 282 9.54 -6.86 18.33
N THR A 283 8.85 -7.62 17.49
CA THR A 283 8.97 -9.10 17.43
C THR A 283 9.86 -9.63 16.29
N GLY A 284 10.49 -8.74 15.51
CA GLY A 284 11.22 -9.10 14.29
C GLY A 284 12.56 -9.81 14.51
N LYS A 285 13.40 -9.36 15.45
CA LYS A 285 14.82 -9.79 15.49
C LYS A 285 15.05 -11.28 15.74
N ARG A 286 14.23 -11.96 16.56
CA ARG A 286 14.35 -13.41 16.81
C ARG A 286 13.68 -14.28 15.72
N ARG A 287 12.68 -13.75 15.00
CA ARG A 287 11.96 -14.46 13.92
C ARG A 287 12.72 -14.47 12.59
N ILE A 288 13.50 -13.41 12.34
CA ILE A 288 14.32 -13.22 11.13
C ILE A 288 15.43 -14.29 10.98
N MET A 289 15.99 -14.80 12.09
CA MET A 289 17.09 -15.77 12.03
C MET A 289 16.61 -17.20 11.66
N ARG A 290 15.47 -17.66 12.20
CA ARG A 290 14.85 -18.94 11.78
C ARG A 290 14.25 -18.86 10.38
N GLN A 291 13.68 -17.71 9.98
CA GLN A 291 13.15 -17.53 8.63
C GLN A 291 14.26 -17.55 7.57
N LYS A 292 15.46 -17.03 7.84
CA LYS A 292 16.58 -17.02 6.87
C LYS A 292 16.97 -18.41 6.34
N LEU A 293 16.91 -19.46 7.16
CA LEU A 293 17.22 -20.83 6.74
C LEU A 293 16.16 -21.41 5.78
N PHE A 294 14.87 -21.19 6.05
CA PHE A 294 13.78 -21.59 5.16
C PHE A 294 13.62 -20.66 3.93
N ARG A 295 14.12 -19.42 4.01
CA ARG A 295 14.02 -18.38 2.97
C ARG A 295 14.85 -18.70 1.72
N ASN A 296 15.95 -19.41 1.85
CA ASN A 296 16.76 -19.84 0.70
C ASN A 296 16.20 -21.12 0.03
N ALA A 297 15.39 -21.90 0.76
CA ALA A 297 14.79 -23.11 0.24
C ALA A 297 13.56 -22.83 -0.67
N PHE A 298 12.83 -21.72 -0.45
CA PHE A 298 11.52 -21.46 -1.05
C PHE A 298 11.44 -20.12 -1.82
N THR A 299 12.24 -19.97 -2.88
CA THR A 299 12.24 -18.79 -3.76
C THR A 299 11.11 -18.80 -4.79
N ARG A 300 10.77 -17.64 -5.36
CA ARG A 300 9.70 -17.48 -6.36
C ARG A 300 9.98 -18.26 -7.65
N GLU A 301 11.26 -18.47 -7.95
CA GLU A 301 11.72 -19.32 -9.05
C GLU A 301 11.36 -20.79 -8.80
N LYS A 302 11.57 -21.28 -7.56
CA LYS A 302 11.17 -22.63 -7.15
C LYS A 302 9.66 -22.81 -7.09
N ALA A 303 8.89 -21.75 -6.82
CA ALA A 303 7.43 -21.79 -6.88
C ALA A 303 6.91 -22.23 -8.25
N ARG A 304 7.55 -21.78 -9.34
CA ARG A 304 7.22 -22.21 -10.70
C ARG A 304 7.54 -23.68 -10.91
N GLY A 305 8.67 -24.15 -10.40
CA GLY A 305 9.06 -25.56 -10.43
C GLY A 305 8.03 -26.45 -9.72
N TYR A 306 7.63 -26.11 -8.51
CA TYR A 306 6.60 -26.83 -7.77
C TYR A 306 5.24 -26.78 -8.46
N LEU A 307 4.86 -25.65 -9.06
CA LEU A 307 3.58 -25.53 -9.77
C LEU A 307 3.58 -26.37 -11.06
N TRP A 308 4.68 -26.39 -11.80
CA TRP A 308 4.86 -27.26 -12.96
C TRP A 308 4.83 -28.74 -12.56
N ALA A 309 5.55 -29.12 -11.50
CA ALA A 309 5.52 -30.48 -10.98
C ALA A 309 4.09 -30.89 -10.58
N ALA A 310 3.32 -30.01 -9.94
CA ALA A 310 1.92 -30.26 -9.62
C ALA A 310 1.07 -30.46 -10.87
N LEU A 311 1.24 -29.63 -11.91
CA LEU A 311 0.51 -29.77 -13.17
C LEU A 311 0.85 -31.06 -13.91
N VAL A 312 2.13 -31.44 -13.96
CA VAL A 312 2.59 -32.68 -14.57
C VAL A 312 2.03 -33.89 -13.82
N MET A 313 2.11 -33.90 -12.49
CA MET A 313 1.55 -34.98 -11.67
C MET A 313 0.02 -35.07 -11.81
N MET A 314 -0.66 -33.93 -11.97
CA MET A 314 -2.09 -33.89 -12.21
C MET A 314 -2.45 -34.41 -13.60
N ALA A 315 -1.66 -34.08 -14.63
CA ALA A 315 -1.83 -34.64 -15.97
C ALA A 315 -1.60 -36.17 -15.96
N LEU A 316 -0.55 -36.62 -15.28
CA LEU A 316 -0.24 -38.06 -15.12
C LEU A 316 -1.38 -38.79 -14.42
N TYR A 317 -1.96 -38.21 -13.37
CA TYR A 317 -3.15 -38.76 -12.70
C TYR A 317 -4.31 -38.99 -13.69
N PHE A 318 -4.57 -38.05 -14.60
CA PHE A 318 -5.64 -38.21 -15.60
C PHE A 318 -5.32 -39.23 -16.70
N THR A 319 -4.04 -39.45 -17.01
CA THR A 319 -3.61 -40.42 -18.03
C THR A 319 -3.53 -41.85 -17.51
N VAL A 320 -3.38 -42.06 -16.20
CA VAL A 320 -3.40 -43.40 -15.60
C VAL A 320 -4.84 -43.90 -15.60
N VAL A 321 -5.15 -44.76 -16.57
CA VAL A 321 -6.49 -45.30 -16.84
C VAL A 321 -7.01 -46.18 -15.69
N THR A 322 -6.14 -46.66 -14.79
CA THR A 322 -6.50 -47.58 -13.72
C THR A 322 -6.62 -46.89 -12.35
N PRO A 323 -7.80 -46.90 -11.71
CA PRO A 323 -7.95 -46.46 -10.33
C PRO A 323 -7.24 -47.45 -9.40
N GLY A 324 -6.16 -47.01 -8.74
CA GLY A 324 -5.36 -47.83 -7.83
C GLY A 324 -4.24 -47.03 -7.14
N LEU A 325 -3.36 -47.74 -6.44
CA LEU A 325 -2.18 -47.18 -5.73
C LEU A 325 -1.35 -46.17 -6.55
N PRO A 326 -1.14 -46.34 -7.86
CA PRO A 326 -0.39 -45.36 -8.67
C PRO A 326 -1.12 -44.02 -8.79
N GLY A 327 -2.44 -44.04 -9.02
CA GLY A 327 -3.25 -42.82 -9.13
C GLY A 327 -3.28 -42.02 -7.81
N THR A 328 -3.40 -42.70 -6.67
CA THR A 328 -3.32 -42.03 -5.35
C THR A 328 -1.96 -41.38 -5.11
N MET A 329 -0.86 -42.01 -5.53
CA MET A 329 0.49 -41.41 -5.42
C MET A 329 0.64 -40.14 -6.27
N TYR A 330 0.13 -40.13 -7.51
CA TYR A 330 0.14 -38.92 -8.34
C TYR A 330 -0.69 -37.79 -7.76
N LEU A 331 -1.85 -38.11 -7.18
CA LEU A 331 -2.72 -37.12 -6.56
C LEU A 331 -2.10 -36.56 -5.26
N LEU A 332 -1.45 -37.40 -4.45
CA LEU A 332 -0.69 -36.97 -3.28
C LEU A 332 0.49 -36.07 -3.68
N GLY A 333 1.26 -36.48 -4.69
CA GLY A 333 2.36 -35.70 -5.23
C GLY A 333 1.90 -34.34 -5.78
N THR A 334 0.74 -34.30 -6.44
CA THR A 334 0.09 -33.06 -6.88
C THR A 334 -0.24 -32.16 -5.70
N ALA A 335 -0.87 -32.69 -4.65
CA ALA A 335 -1.24 -31.93 -3.47
C ALA A 335 -0.01 -31.35 -2.73
N VAL A 336 1.05 -32.15 -2.58
CA VAL A 336 2.31 -31.70 -1.94
C VAL A 336 2.99 -30.60 -2.76
N ASN A 337 3.16 -30.81 -4.07
CA ASN A 337 3.80 -29.83 -4.93
C ASN A 337 2.97 -28.54 -5.05
N LEU A 338 1.65 -28.64 -5.13
CA LEU A 338 0.78 -27.47 -5.13
C LEU A 338 0.88 -26.70 -3.81
N SER A 339 0.89 -27.41 -2.68
CA SER A 339 1.07 -26.80 -1.35
C SER A 339 2.41 -26.06 -1.24
N LEU A 340 3.50 -26.65 -1.73
CA LEU A 340 4.82 -26.03 -1.74
C LEU A 340 4.89 -24.82 -2.69
N ALA A 341 4.29 -24.92 -3.88
CA ALA A 341 4.19 -23.80 -4.83
C ALA A 341 3.45 -22.61 -4.20
N LEU A 342 2.30 -22.89 -3.60
CA LEU A 342 1.47 -21.89 -2.92
C LEU A 342 2.20 -21.28 -1.72
N TYR A 343 2.91 -22.09 -0.94
CA TYR A 343 3.75 -21.63 0.16
C TYR A 343 4.85 -20.67 -0.32
N CYS A 344 5.55 -21.01 -1.41
CA CYS A 344 6.57 -20.14 -2.00
C CYS A 344 5.99 -18.81 -2.50
N ILE A 345 4.80 -18.82 -3.11
CA ILE A 345 4.14 -17.61 -3.60
C ILE A 345 3.69 -16.71 -2.45
N ALA A 346 3.12 -17.30 -1.39
CA ALA A 346 2.69 -16.58 -0.21
C ALA A 346 3.87 -15.98 0.56
N SER A 347 4.96 -16.74 0.73
CA SER A 347 6.14 -16.32 1.49
C SER A 347 6.97 -15.25 0.78
N ASN A 348 7.15 -15.31 -0.55
CA ASN A 348 7.90 -14.27 -1.27
C ASN A 348 7.15 -12.93 -1.38
N LYS A 349 5.84 -12.91 -1.15
CA LYS A 349 5.09 -11.65 -1.13
C LYS A 349 5.39 -10.83 0.13
N GLU A 350 5.81 -11.48 1.23
CA GLU A 350 6.27 -10.81 2.45
C GLU A 350 7.67 -10.17 2.25
N THR A 351 8.53 -10.73 1.39
CA THR A 351 9.89 -10.21 1.15
C THR A 351 9.96 -8.99 0.24
N ASP A 352 9.10 -8.88 -0.78
CA ASP A 352 9.01 -7.67 -1.62
C ASP A 352 8.51 -6.45 -0.82
N ILE A 353 7.90 -6.68 0.34
CA ILE A 353 7.38 -5.64 1.23
C ILE A 353 8.46 -5.23 2.24
N LEU A 354 9.22 -6.18 2.78
CA LEU A 354 10.27 -5.93 3.79
C LEU A 354 11.65 -5.57 3.20
N GLY A 355 11.99 -6.06 2.00
CA GLY A 355 13.29 -5.85 1.36
C GLY A 355 13.50 -4.46 0.73
N SER A 356 12.43 -3.68 0.53
CA SER A 356 12.54 -2.31 0.00
C SER A 356 12.93 -1.26 1.05
N SER A 357 13.03 -1.64 2.33
CA SER A 357 13.40 -0.75 3.43
C SER A 357 14.91 -0.71 3.71
N GLY A 358 15.74 -1.41 2.92
CA GLY A 358 17.16 -1.64 3.25
C GLY A 358 18.17 -1.45 2.13
N ARG A 359 17.78 -1.01 0.92
CA ARG A 359 18.78 -0.58 -0.07
C ARG A 359 19.10 0.89 0.16
N LYS A 360 20.15 1.14 0.93
CA LYS A 360 20.92 2.38 0.78
C LYS A 360 21.52 2.40 -0.62
N PRO A 361 21.50 3.54 -1.35
CA PRO A 361 22.47 3.77 -2.40
C PRO A 361 23.89 3.78 -1.81
#